data_AF-A0A9D5IN27-F1
#
_entry.id   AF-A0A9D5IN27-F1
#
_cell.length_a   1.000
_cell.length_b   1.000
_cell.length_c   1.000
_cell.angle_alpha   90.00
_cell.angle_beta   90.00
_cell.angle_gamma   90.00
#
_symmetry.space_group_name_H-M   'P 1'
#
loop_
_entity.id
_entity.type
_entity.pdbx_description
1 polymer ?
#
loop_
_entity_poly.entity_id
_entity_poly.type
_entity_poly.pdbx_seq_one_letter_code
_entity_poly.pdbx_strand_id
1 'polypeptide(L)'
;MNGSLKSLALAASAFVVAPGTAGAATSNTDCVVKSRSEGVVLMHCKANLGDKVWVEAAKAACTPGKLCNVWIWEDLGKIPATAPKTDAELPKSATGSAVAVWINDAGNLMTLKKVK
;
A
#
# COMPACT_ATOMS: atom_id res chain seq x y z
N MET A 1 62.17 25.59 -32.11
CA MET A 1 62.33 24.76 -30.89
C MET A 1 61.22 23.71 -30.91
N ASN A 2 61.60 22.46 -31.17
CA ASN A 2 60.74 21.27 -31.08
C ASN A 2 60.58 20.85 -29.61
N GLY A 3 59.46 20.19 -29.27
CA GLY A 3 59.27 19.49 -28.00
C GLY A 3 57.81 19.54 -27.54
N SER A 4 56.92 18.72 -28.09
CA SER A 4 56.68 17.32 -27.69
C SER A 4 55.93 17.18 -26.36
N LEU A 5 54.61 17.04 -26.50
CA LEU A 5 53.70 16.08 -25.85
C LEU A 5 53.96 15.71 -24.38
N LYS A 6 52.98 16.00 -23.51
CA LYS A 6 52.61 15.08 -22.42
C LYS A 6 51.23 15.40 -21.83
N SER A 7 50.46 14.33 -21.65
CA SER A 7 49.47 14.14 -20.57
C SER A 7 48.10 14.82 -20.74
N LEU A 8 46.94 14.24 -20.47
CA LEU A 8 46.53 12.89 -20.03
C LEU A 8 45.20 12.59 -20.74
N ALA A 9 45.04 11.36 -21.22
CA ALA A 9 43.73 10.83 -21.57
C ALA A 9 42.91 10.65 -20.28
N LEU A 10 41.88 11.49 -20.07
CA LEU A 10 40.85 11.20 -19.07
C LEU A 10 39.96 10.09 -19.62
N ALA A 11 40.10 8.91 -19.03
CA ALA A 11 39.23 7.78 -19.27
C ALA A 11 37.77 8.16 -18.97
N ALA A 12 36.92 7.94 -19.96
CA ALA A 12 35.48 8.07 -19.86
C ALA A 12 34.96 7.08 -18.80
N SER A 13 34.61 7.59 -17.62
CA SER A 13 33.80 6.84 -16.66
C SER A 13 32.34 7.02 -17.03
N ALA A 14 31.84 6.14 -17.88
CA ALA A 14 30.41 6.00 -18.12
C ALA A 14 29.76 5.50 -16.83
N PHE A 15 29.23 6.43 -16.02
CA PHE A 15 28.26 6.06 -15.00
C PHE A 15 27.01 5.59 -15.73
N VAL A 16 26.85 4.27 -15.78
CA VAL A 16 25.57 3.63 -16.10
C VAL A 16 24.63 4.02 -14.98
N VAL A 17 23.85 5.09 -15.19
CA VAL A 17 22.66 5.35 -14.40
C VAL A 17 21.69 4.24 -14.78
N ALA A 18 21.71 3.15 -14.02
CA ALA A 18 20.60 2.22 -14.04
C ALA A 18 19.35 3.07 -13.74
N PRO A 19 18.33 3.08 -14.59
CA PRO A 19 17.04 3.62 -14.21
C PRO A 19 16.58 2.74 -13.05
N GLY A 20 16.82 3.23 -11.83
CA GLY A 20 16.04 2.83 -10.68
C GLY A 20 14.61 3.03 -11.12
N THR A 21 13.91 1.92 -11.34
CA THR A 21 12.46 1.92 -11.45
C THR A 21 11.97 2.51 -10.14
N ALA A 22 11.84 3.83 -10.12
CA ALA A 22 10.92 4.52 -9.26
C ALA A 22 9.62 3.73 -9.47
N GLY A 23 9.32 2.87 -8.51
CA GLY A 23 8.10 2.09 -8.51
C GLY A 23 7.02 3.12 -8.71
N ALA A 24 6.46 3.14 -9.92
CA ALA A 24 5.26 3.90 -10.17
C ALA A 24 4.33 3.43 -9.07
N ALA A 25 4.02 4.32 -8.14
CA ALA A 25 2.93 4.12 -7.23
C ALA A 25 1.73 4.02 -8.18
N THR A 26 1.42 2.78 -8.59
CA THR A 26 0.22 2.48 -9.33
C THR A 26 -0.86 2.96 -8.38
N SER A 27 -1.38 4.15 -8.64
CA SER A 27 -2.59 4.67 -8.02
C SER A 27 -3.63 3.62 -8.33
N ASN A 28 -3.80 2.69 -7.40
CA ASN A 28 -4.51 1.45 -7.64
C ASN A 28 -5.99 1.82 -7.66
N THR A 29 -6.52 2.18 -8.83
CA THR A 29 -7.91 2.64 -9.01
C THR A 29 -8.93 1.56 -8.66
N ASP A 30 -8.44 0.34 -8.38
CA ASP A 30 -9.23 -0.78 -7.92
C ASP A 30 -9.56 -0.73 -6.42
N CYS A 31 -8.87 0.11 -5.63
CA CYS A 31 -9.13 0.31 -4.21
C CYS A 31 -9.21 1.80 -3.83
N VAL A 32 -10.23 2.16 -3.06
CA VAL A 32 -10.53 3.54 -2.67
C VAL A 32 -10.73 3.62 -1.16
N VAL A 33 -10.02 4.54 -0.51
CA VAL A 33 -10.26 4.87 0.90
C VAL A 33 -11.61 5.57 1.03
N LYS A 34 -12.51 5.00 1.81
CA LYS A 34 -13.85 5.55 2.09
C LYS A 34 -13.86 6.44 3.33
N SER A 35 -13.12 6.04 4.35
CA SER A 35 -12.99 6.80 5.60
C SER A 35 -11.66 6.45 6.27
N ARG A 36 -11.15 7.36 7.10
CA ARG A 36 -9.89 7.19 7.82
C ARG A 36 -9.97 7.85 9.20
N SER A 37 -9.41 7.17 10.19
CA SER A 37 -9.05 7.71 11.49
C SER A 37 -7.53 7.59 11.71
N GLU A 38 -7.06 7.89 12.92
CA GLU A 38 -5.66 7.71 13.28
C GLU A 38 -5.23 6.23 13.29
N GLY A 39 -6.14 5.30 13.58
CA GLY A 39 -5.81 3.88 13.74
C GLY A 39 -6.45 2.94 12.72
N VAL A 40 -7.48 3.40 12.00
CA VAL A 40 -8.27 2.56 11.09
C VAL A 40 -8.50 3.26 9.75
N VAL A 41 -8.33 2.52 8.67
CA VAL A 41 -8.71 2.93 7.31
C VAL A 41 -9.79 1.99 6.81
N LEU A 42 -10.90 2.56 6.34
CA LEU A 42 -11.94 1.82 5.65
C LEU A 42 -11.71 1.90 4.16
N MET A 43 -11.48 0.76 3.52
CA MET A 43 -11.14 0.66 2.11
C MET A 43 -12.17 -0.17 1.35
N HIS A 44 -12.65 0.39 0.26
CA HIS A 44 -13.45 -0.34 -0.71
C HIS A 44 -12.54 -0.79 -1.85
N CYS A 45 -12.52 -2.07 -2.17
CA CYS A 45 -11.83 -2.60 -3.34
C CYS A 45 -12.85 -3.22 -4.30
N LYS A 46 -12.54 -3.27 -5.60
CA LYS A 46 -13.32 -4.08 -6.55
C LYS A 46 -13.34 -5.55 -6.12
N ALA A 47 -14.36 -6.26 -6.52
CA ALA A 47 -14.49 -7.69 -6.23
C ALA A 47 -13.43 -8.54 -6.96
N ASN A 48 -13.03 -9.64 -6.34
CA ASN A 48 -12.10 -10.65 -6.89
C ASN A 48 -10.68 -10.13 -7.13
N LEU A 49 -10.23 -9.14 -6.35
CA LEU A 49 -8.82 -8.76 -6.32
C LEU A 49 -8.03 -9.75 -5.46
N GLY A 50 -6.74 -9.90 -5.76
CA GLY A 50 -5.85 -10.78 -4.99
C GLY A 50 -5.13 -10.06 -3.87
N ASP A 51 -4.62 -10.84 -2.92
CA ASP A 51 -3.87 -10.39 -1.73
C ASP A 51 -2.79 -9.35 -2.06
N LYS A 52 -2.04 -9.53 -3.16
CA LYS A 52 -0.99 -8.58 -3.57
C LYS A 52 -1.55 -7.16 -3.78
N VAL A 53 -2.69 -7.05 -4.46
CA VAL A 53 -3.33 -5.77 -4.77
C VAL A 53 -3.83 -5.10 -3.48
N TRP A 54 -4.44 -5.89 -2.59
CA TRP A 54 -4.88 -5.43 -1.28
C TRP A 54 -3.73 -4.92 -0.41
N VAL A 55 -2.60 -5.64 -0.37
CA VAL A 55 -1.41 -5.22 0.37
C VAL A 55 -0.83 -3.92 -0.18
N GLU A 56 -0.69 -3.80 -1.51
CA GLU A 56 -0.15 -2.59 -2.13
C GLU A 56 -1.05 -1.38 -1.84
N ALA A 57 -2.37 -1.52 -1.98
CA ALA A 57 -3.32 -0.47 -1.66
C ALA A 57 -3.32 -0.10 -0.16
N ALA A 58 -3.27 -1.09 0.72
CA ALA A 58 -3.24 -0.87 2.16
C ALA A 58 -1.95 -0.15 2.61
N LYS A 59 -0.79 -0.56 2.08
CA LYS A 59 0.49 0.13 2.31
C LYS A 59 0.46 1.57 1.79
N ALA A 60 -0.16 1.81 0.64
CA ALA A 60 -0.32 3.18 0.13
C ALA A 60 -1.24 4.04 1.01
N ALA A 61 -2.19 3.42 1.72
CA ALA A 61 -3.06 4.15 2.65
C ALA A 61 -2.36 4.48 3.97
N CYS A 62 -1.41 3.66 4.44
CA CYS A 62 -0.84 3.80 5.78
C CYS A 62 0.59 4.36 5.79
N THR A 63 0.90 5.16 6.82
CA THR A 63 2.29 5.51 7.10
C THR A 63 3.00 4.32 7.77
N PRO A 64 4.16 3.87 7.27
CA PRO A 64 4.91 2.77 7.89
C PRO A 64 5.22 3.05 9.36
N GLY A 65 5.06 2.03 10.22
CA GLY A 65 5.37 2.12 11.66
C GLY A 65 4.37 2.91 12.50
N LYS A 66 3.20 3.26 11.95
CA LYS A 66 2.07 3.85 12.69
C LYS A 66 0.93 2.83 12.82
N LEU A 67 0.15 2.96 13.89
CA LEU A 67 -1.12 2.24 14.03
C LEU A 67 -2.01 2.65 12.87
N CYS A 68 -2.30 1.74 11.95
CA CYS A 68 -3.09 2.02 10.76
C CYS A 68 -3.57 0.70 10.16
N ASN A 69 -4.68 0.18 10.67
CA ASN A 69 -5.23 -1.06 10.19
C ASN A 69 -6.20 -0.77 9.04
N VAL A 70 -5.98 -1.40 7.90
CA VAL A 70 -6.81 -1.19 6.71
C VAL A 70 -7.78 -2.33 6.58
N TRP A 71 -9.05 -2.04 6.80
CA TRP A 71 -10.11 -3.00 6.56
C TRP A 71 -10.60 -2.88 5.13
N ILE A 72 -10.74 -4.03 4.48
CA ILE A 72 -11.03 -4.12 3.05
C ILE A 72 -12.37 -4.81 2.86
N TRP A 73 -13.25 -4.15 2.12
CA TRP A 73 -14.53 -4.68 1.67
C TRP A 73 -14.62 -4.63 0.15
N GLU A 74 -15.33 -5.60 -0.42
CA GLU A 74 -15.70 -5.61 -1.84
C GLU A 74 -17.12 -5.05 -2.08
N ASP A 75 -17.96 -5.06 -1.03
CA ASP A 75 -19.31 -4.49 -1.08
C ASP A 75 -19.33 -3.16 -0.33
N LEU A 76 -19.51 -2.07 -1.09
CA LEU A 76 -19.60 -0.72 -0.57
C LEU A 76 -20.69 -0.56 0.49
N GLY A 77 -21.81 -1.28 0.36
CA GLY A 77 -22.94 -1.22 1.30
C GLY A 77 -22.66 -1.88 2.66
N LYS A 78 -21.52 -2.55 2.81
CA LYS A 78 -21.09 -3.20 4.06
C LYS A 78 -20.03 -2.40 4.82
N ILE A 79 -19.54 -1.33 4.22
CA ILE A 79 -18.53 -0.47 4.81
C ILE A 79 -19.22 0.50 5.78
N PRO A 80 -18.74 0.62 7.03
CA PRO A 80 -19.20 1.67 7.93
C PRO A 80 -18.99 3.06 7.31
N ALA A 81 -19.87 4.00 7.63
CA ALA A 81 -19.75 5.37 7.13
C ALA A 81 -18.50 6.09 7.65
N THR A 82 -18.04 5.74 8.86
CA THR A 82 -16.96 6.43 9.54
C THR A 82 -15.97 5.42 10.12
N ALA A 83 -14.68 5.68 9.91
CA ALA A 83 -13.61 4.94 10.54
C ALA A 83 -13.58 5.27 12.05
N PRO A 84 -13.72 4.28 12.94
CA PRO A 84 -13.52 4.50 14.37
C PRO A 84 -12.04 4.65 14.69
N LYS A 85 -11.69 5.02 15.93
CA LYS A 85 -10.28 5.16 16.33
C LYS A 85 -9.56 3.82 16.38
N THR A 86 -10.25 2.76 16.80
CA THR A 86 -9.69 1.41 16.97
C THR A 86 -10.58 0.36 16.32
N ASP A 87 -9.99 -0.78 15.95
CA ASP A 87 -10.73 -1.89 15.30
C ASP A 87 -11.83 -2.47 16.20
N ALA A 88 -11.65 -2.40 17.53
CA ALA A 88 -12.60 -2.92 18.51
C ALA A 88 -13.97 -2.22 18.47
N GLU A 89 -14.00 -1.00 17.93
CA GLU A 89 -15.21 -0.19 17.77
C GLU A 89 -15.93 -0.47 16.45
N LEU A 90 -15.34 -1.27 15.54
CA LEU A 90 -16.02 -1.63 14.31
C LEU A 90 -17.23 -2.55 14.62
N PRO A 91 -18.41 -2.27 14.04
CA PRO A 91 -19.56 -3.14 14.20
C PRO A 91 -19.24 -4.58 13.76
N LYS A 92 -19.70 -5.57 14.53
CA LYS A 92 -19.52 -7.00 14.20
C LYS A 92 -20.08 -7.36 12.81
N SER A 93 -21.17 -6.70 12.39
CA SER A 93 -21.75 -6.87 11.06
C SER A 93 -20.85 -6.38 9.93
N ALA A 94 -20.11 -5.29 10.16
CA ALA A 94 -19.16 -4.75 9.21
C ALA A 94 -17.88 -5.60 9.14
N THR A 95 -17.30 -5.95 10.29
CA THR A 95 -16.11 -6.80 10.35
C THR A 95 -16.35 -8.20 9.76
N GLY A 96 -17.53 -8.79 10.00
CA GLY A 96 -17.90 -10.10 9.42
C GLY A 96 -18.19 -10.10 7.92
N SER A 97 -18.26 -8.92 7.29
CA SER A 97 -18.44 -8.78 5.84
C SER A 97 -17.21 -8.23 5.11
N ALA A 98 -16.18 -7.84 5.85
CA ALA A 98 -14.87 -7.54 5.29
C ALA A 98 -14.24 -8.80 4.72
N VAL A 99 -13.45 -8.64 3.66
CA VAL A 99 -12.73 -9.75 3.01
C VAL A 99 -11.31 -9.89 3.53
N ALA A 100 -10.72 -8.80 4.02
CA ALA A 100 -9.39 -8.80 4.60
C ALA A 100 -9.18 -7.61 5.54
N VAL A 101 -8.16 -7.73 6.38
CA VAL A 101 -7.60 -6.63 7.17
C VAL A 101 -6.08 -6.64 7.03
N TRP A 102 -5.51 -5.50 6.66
CA TRP A 102 -4.07 -5.26 6.72
C TRP A 102 -3.69 -4.69 8.08
N ILE A 103 -2.78 -5.37 8.77
CA ILE A 103 -2.26 -4.98 10.07
C ILE A 103 -0.90 -4.33 9.84
N ASN A 104 -0.86 -3.00 9.85
CA ASN A 104 0.31 -2.25 9.36
C ASN A 104 1.53 -2.34 10.27
N ASP A 105 1.32 -2.41 11.59
CA ASP A 105 2.39 -2.60 12.57
C ASP A 105 3.01 -4.00 12.47
N ALA A 106 2.21 -5.03 12.19
CA ALA A 106 2.69 -6.39 11.95
C ALA A 106 3.19 -6.62 10.51
N GLY A 107 2.89 -5.70 9.58
CA GLY A 107 3.20 -5.87 8.16
C GLY A 107 2.52 -7.09 7.52
N ASN A 108 1.34 -7.46 7.99
CA ASN A 108 0.67 -8.70 7.62
C ASN A 108 -0.75 -8.46 7.08
N LEU A 109 -1.14 -9.24 6.08
CA LEU A 109 -2.52 -9.29 5.59
C LEU A 109 -3.23 -10.50 6.22
N MET A 110 -4.35 -10.25 6.88
CA MET A 110 -5.25 -11.30 7.33
C MET A 110 -6.47 -11.36 6.41
N THR A 111 -6.61 -12.45 5.67
CA THR A 111 -7.82 -12.70 4.87
C THR A 111 -8.91 -13.29 5.77
N LEU A 112 -10.10 -12.70 5.68
CA LEU A 112 -11.25 -13.05 6.50
C LEU A 112 -12.11 -14.03 5.70
N LYS A 113 -11.77 -15.33 5.78
CA LYS A 113 -12.59 -16.38 5.16
C LYS A 113 -13.97 -16.40 5.82
N LYS A 114 -15.02 -16.32 4.99
CA LYS A 114 -16.38 -16.66 5.45
C LYS A 114 -16.40 -18.12 5.87
N VAL A 115 -16.63 -18.37 7.16
CA VAL A 115 -17.00 -19.70 7.65
C VAL A 115 -18.39 -19.97 7.09
N LYS A 116 -18.49 -20.96 6.21
CA LYS A 116 -19.72 -21.35 5.52
C LYS A 116 -20.54 -22.29 6.39
#